data_AF-A0A946DBJ9-F1
#
_entry.id   AF-A0A946DBJ9-F1
#
_cell.length_a   1.000
_cell.length_b   1.000
_cell.length_c   1.000
_cell.angle_alpha   90.00
_cell.angle_beta   90.00
_cell.angle_gamma   90.00
#
_symmetry.space_group_name_H-M   'P 1'
#
loop_
_entity.id
_entity.type
_entity.pdbx_description
1 polymer ?
#
loop_
_entity_poly.entity_id
_entity_poly.type
_entity_poly.pdbx_seq_one_letter_code
_entity_poly.pdbx_strand_id
1 'polypeptide(L)'
;MKIKALFVLFLAVMIFTLNGESGSPGLEKNLSLPDIDSLINETYYFPSKAFSQKPVEYQPLERFDLIFSGHDININSREYDKIQNLSVLTPGRFTHVLAYIGKDKDGLAYAVEMNVAKNQDFKLGMDGLKVGGRFYLYCLGSDFDNESCPENSFVYGINSYDYVQAKRLKPALRQKLLKHEVQLLETMGTDLAQHYPFQIPLYISFKTLSDKVAYLVDDGRENGADCASYFVSLFEEVADVCLDEVRMDASTLSAYYLDNKMGKRALIPGQYNPVLKRTASLNNILGDLGYAILDNTPRQLSCSSAASVKGIPMPDLIFNSPSLEKIEVTTLSRR
;
A
#
# COMPACT_ATOMS: atom_id res chain seq x y z
N MET A 1 -60.77 -39.73 13.98
CA MET A 1 -59.53 -40.52 14.21
C MET A 1 -58.39 -39.75 13.57
N LYS A 2 -57.52 -39.07 14.35
CA LYS A 2 -56.29 -39.62 14.96
C LYS A 2 -55.42 -40.24 13.86
N ILE A 3 -54.30 -39.67 13.40
CA ILE A 3 -53.08 -39.21 14.10
C ILE A 3 -52.32 -38.29 13.10
N LYS A 4 -52.11 -36.98 13.34
CA LYS A 4 -50.98 -36.36 14.07
C LYS A 4 -49.64 -37.09 13.95
N ALA A 5 -48.90 -36.90 12.84
CA ALA A 5 -47.42 -36.83 12.84
C ALA A 5 -46.90 -36.76 11.40
N LEU A 6 -46.79 -35.55 10.83
CA LEU A 6 -45.68 -35.21 9.90
C LEU A 6 -45.60 -33.70 9.62
N PHE A 7 -45.83 -32.88 10.66
CA PHE A 7 -45.68 -31.42 10.59
C PHE A 7 -44.49 -30.94 11.46
N VAL A 8 -43.50 -31.82 11.68
CA VAL A 8 -42.28 -31.54 12.47
C VAL A 8 -41.04 -32.09 11.74
N LEU A 9 -40.97 -31.95 10.41
CA LEU A 9 -39.77 -32.32 9.64
C LEU A 9 -39.37 -31.29 8.58
N PHE A 10 -39.79 -30.03 8.76
CA PHE A 10 -39.33 -28.89 7.96
C PHE A 10 -38.78 -27.72 8.79
N LEU A 11 -38.62 -27.93 10.11
CA LEU A 11 -38.05 -26.94 11.04
C LEU A 11 -36.86 -27.49 11.85
N ALA A 12 -36.22 -28.55 11.36
CA ALA A 12 -35.05 -29.20 11.97
C ALA A 12 -33.85 -29.34 11.02
N VAL A 13 -33.79 -28.51 9.97
CA VAL A 13 -32.60 -28.32 9.10
C VAL A 13 -32.06 -26.89 9.19
N MET A 14 -32.57 -26.10 10.14
CA MET A 14 -32.13 -24.71 10.42
C MET A 14 -31.50 -24.54 11.81
N ILE A 15 -31.18 -25.64 12.50
CA ILE A 15 -30.45 -25.63 13.78
C ILE A 15 -29.55 -26.87 13.82
N PHE A 16 -28.57 -26.98 12.91
CA PHE A 16 -27.38 -27.85 13.06
C PHE A 16 -26.35 -27.52 11.97
N THR A 17 -25.92 -26.26 11.92
CA THR A 17 -24.56 -25.84 11.49
C THR A 17 -24.12 -24.66 12.36
N LEU A 18 -24.32 -24.81 13.67
CA LEU A 18 -23.73 -23.98 14.72
C LEU A 18 -22.99 -24.94 15.65
N ASN A 19 -21.79 -25.37 15.20
CA ASN A 19 -20.61 -25.73 15.99
C ASN A 19 -19.70 -26.72 15.23
N GLY A 20 -18.44 -26.30 15.04
CA GLY A 20 -17.35 -27.07 14.43
C GLY A 20 -17.14 -26.62 12.98
N GLU A 21 -16.28 -25.66 12.66
CA GLU A 21 -14.97 -25.40 13.23
C GLU A 21 -14.87 -23.96 13.71
N SER A 22 -14.60 -23.81 15.00
CA SER A 22 -13.96 -22.63 15.56
C SER A 22 -12.57 -22.51 14.92
N GLY A 23 -12.51 -21.91 13.74
CA GLY A 23 -11.35 -21.12 13.37
C GLY A 23 -11.22 -20.07 14.46
N SER A 24 -10.34 -20.33 15.42
CA SER A 24 -10.00 -19.39 16.49
C SER A 24 -9.88 -18.01 15.84
N PRO A 25 -10.55 -16.95 16.33
CA PRO A 25 -10.14 -15.60 15.97
C PRO A 25 -8.69 -15.55 16.44
N GLY A 26 -7.76 -15.69 15.49
CA GLY A 26 -6.34 -15.64 15.80
C GLY A 26 -6.17 -14.36 16.58
N LEU A 27 -5.72 -14.48 17.83
CA LEU A 27 -5.56 -13.35 18.73
C LEU A 27 -4.94 -12.19 17.93
N GLU A 28 -5.75 -11.21 17.54
CA GLU A 28 -5.27 -9.85 17.46
C GLU A 28 -4.98 -9.53 18.92
N LYS A 29 -3.78 -9.91 19.39
CA LYS A 29 -3.21 -9.33 20.59
C LYS A 29 -3.46 -7.84 20.45
N ASN A 30 -4.18 -7.23 21.39
CA ASN A 30 -4.39 -5.78 21.41
C ASN A 30 -3.02 -5.12 21.20
N LEU A 31 -2.76 -4.67 19.98
CA LEU A 31 -1.54 -3.96 19.63
C LEU A 31 -1.70 -2.62 20.34
N SER A 32 -0.92 -2.38 21.39
CA SER A 32 -0.92 -1.11 22.11
C SER A 32 -0.13 -0.11 21.28
N LEU A 33 -0.67 0.28 20.14
CA LEU A 33 -0.13 1.33 19.31
C LEU A 33 -0.55 2.68 19.91
N PRO A 34 0.32 3.70 19.90
CA PRO A 34 -0.06 5.02 20.35
C PRO A 34 -1.15 5.59 19.43
N ASP A 35 -1.97 6.47 20.00
CA ASP A 35 -2.86 7.31 19.20
C ASP A 35 -2.02 8.26 18.34
N ILE A 36 -2.40 8.47 17.07
CA ILE A 36 -1.67 9.37 16.16
C ILE A 36 -1.55 10.77 16.76
N ASP A 37 -2.61 11.23 17.44
CA ASP A 37 -2.68 12.56 18.03
C ASP A 37 -1.74 12.73 19.23
N SER A 38 -1.27 11.61 19.81
CA SER A 38 -0.30 11.62 20.90
C SER A 38 1.16 11.70 20.44
N LEU A 39 1.41 11.56 19.13
CA LEU A 39 2.76 11.58 18.56
C LEU A 39 3.31 13.00 18.47
N ILE A 40 4.53 13.18 18.97
CA ILE A 40 5.26 14.44 19.03
C ILE A 40 5.96 14.68 17.68
N ASN A 41 5.90 15.91 17.18
CA ASN A 41 6.61 16.32 15.97
C ASN A 41 8.09 16.52 16.30
N GLU A 42 8.86 15.44 16.20
CA GLU A 42 10.30 15.45 16.44
C GLU A 42 11.05 14.86 15.25
N THR A 43 12.28 15.31 15.02
CA THR A 43 13.15 14.73 14.01
C THR A 43 13.53 13.30 14.38
N TYR A 44 13.40 12.37 13.44
CA TYR A 44 13.84 11.00 13.58
C TYR A 44 15.03 10.70 12.65
N TYR A 45 16.14 10.22 13.19
CA TYR A 45 17.29 9.81 12.40
C TYR A 45 17.10 8.38 11.86
N PHE A 46 16.45 8.31 10.70
CA PHE A 46 16.02 7.07 10.07
C PHE A 46 17.15 6.35 9.34
N PRO A 47 17.33 5.03 9.55
CA PRO A 47 18.26 4.24 8.78
C PRO A 47 17.77 4.08 7.33
N SER A 48 18.62 4.47 6.39
CA SER A 48 18.34 4.40 4.95
C SER A 48 19.42 3.58 4.24
N LYS A 49 19.00 2.91 3.17
CA LYS A 49 19.85 2.08 2.31
C LYS A 49 19.43 2.26 0.87
N ALA A 50 20.26 2.96 0.10
CA ALA A 50 19.99 3.20 -1.31
C ALA A 50 20.05 1.92 -2.17
N PHE A 51 20.86 0.93 -1.77
CA PHE A 51 20.99 -0.39 -2.40
C PHE A 51 21.47 -1.40 -1.36
N SER A 52 21.13 -2.69 -1.52
CA SER A 52 21.49 -3.79 -0.60
C SER A 52 22.96 -3.86 -0.20
N GLN A 53 23.87 -3.41 -1.07
CA GLN A 53 25.33 -3.43 -0.86
C GLN A 53 25.93 -2.14 -0.31
N LYS A 54 25.14 -1.06 -0.15
CA LYS A 54 25.63 0.22 0.39
C LYS A 54 25.54 0.25 1.91
N PRO A 55 26.42 1.03 2.58
CA PRO A 55 26.32 1.25 4.02
C PRO A 55 24.98 1.90 4.39
N VAL A 56 24.52 1.64 5.61
CA VAL A 56 23.36 2.33 6.18
C VAL A 56 23.73 3.79 6.44
N GLU A 57 22.89 4.69 5.95
CA GLU A 57 23.00 6.14 6.04
C GLU A 57 21.81 6.67 6.83
N TYR A 58 22.00 7.68 7.69
CA TYR A 58 20.90 8.21 8.51
C TYR A 58 20.31 9.49 7.92
N GLN A 59 19.00 9.47 7.65
CA GLN A 59 18.25 10.61 7.12
C GLN A 59 17.42 11.25 8.26
N PRO A 60 17.56 12.55 8.55
CA PRO A 60 16.76 13.24 9.55
C PRO A 60 15.34 13.50 9.02
N LEU A 61 14.42 12.57 9.29
CA LEU A 61 13.03 12.68 8.90
C LEU A 61 12.31 13.71 9.77
N GLU A 62 11.44 14.47 9.13
CA GLU A 62 10.44 15.29 9.77
C GLU A 62 9.05 14.82 9.36
N ARG A 63 8.03 15.16 10.17
CA ARG A 63 6.65 14.78 9.92
C ARG A 63 6.24 15.00 8.46
N PHE A 64 5.54 14.00 7.91
CA PHE A 64 5.11 13.84 6.52
C PHE A 64 6.22 13.65 5.47
N ASP A 65 7.47 13.42 5.87
CA ASP A 65 8.45 12.89 4.93
C ASP A 65 8.02 11.49 4.48
N LEU A 66 8.16 11.26 3.17
CA LEU A 66 7.75 10.02 2.54
C LEU A 66 8.93 9.04 2.55
N ILE A 67 8.68 7.84 3.08
CA ILE A 67 9.63 6.72 3.11
C ILE A 67 9.22 5.75 2.00
N PHE A 68 10.18 5.36 1.18
CA PHE A 68 9.99 4.44 0.06
C PHE A 68 10.79 3.18 0.32
N SER A 69 10.16 2.03 0.13
CA SER A 69 10.87 0.75 0.17
C SER A 69 10.42 -0.26 -0.86
N GLY A 70 11.31 -1.20 -1.11
CA GLY A 70 11.09 -2.30 -2.05
C GLY A 70 12.24 -3.28 -2.06
N HIS A 71 12.16 -4.23 -2.99
CA HIS A 71 13.08 -5.35 -3.11
C HIS A 71 13.86 -5.29 -4.43
N ASP A 72 15.08 -5.81 -4.43
CA ASP A 72 15.90 -5.92 -5.63
C ASP A 72 15.43 -7.11 -6.47
N ILE A 73 14.69 -6.80 -7.53
CA ILE A 73 14.12 -7.76 -8.48
C ILE A 73 15.24 -8.46 -9.31
N ASN A 74 16.51 -8.06 -9.18
CA ASN A 74 17.65 -8.69 -9.87
C ASN A 74 18.27 -9.87 -9.11
N ILE A 75 17.83 -10.20 -7.90
CA ILE A 75 18.35 -11.36 -7.16
C ILE A 75 17.76 -12.65 -7.76
N ASN A 76 18.64 -13.59 -8.13
CA ASN A 76 18.34 -14.86 -8.83
C ASN A 76 17.12 -15.64 -8.29
N SER A 77 16.01 -15.57 -9.03
CA SER A 77 14.95 -16.56 -9.37
C SER A 77 14.68 -17.86 -8.58
N ARG A 78 14.99 -17.97 -7.28
CA ARG A 78 14.42 -19.03 -6.41
C ARG A 78 13.71 -18.52 -5.18
N GLU A 79 14.04 -17.32 -4.72
CA GLU A 79 13.33 -16.67 -3.62
C GLU A 79 12.20 -15.78 -4.12
N TYR A 80 12.33 -15.19 -5.32
CA TYR A 80 11.28 -14.38 -5.96
C TYR A 80 9.99 -15.19 -6.20
N ASP A 81 10.10 -16.47 -6.58
CA ASP A 81 8.95 -17.38 -6.72
C ASP A 81 8.27 -17.71 -5.39
N LYS A 82 8.94 -17.47 -4.25
CA LYS A 82 8.37 -17.63 -2.90
C LYS A 82 7.66 -16.35 -2.43
N ILE A 83 7.93 -15.20 -3.05
CA ILE A 83 7.25 -13.93 -2.74
C ILE A 83 5.87 -13.97 -3.41
N GLN A 84 4.93 -14.65 -2.78
CA GLN A 84 3.51 -14.64 -3.13
C GLN A 84 2.83 -13.34 -2.65
N ASN A 85 3.45 -12.20 -2.90
CA ASN A 85 2.93 -10.90 -2.49
C ASN A 85 2.42 -10.13 -3.70
N LEU A 86 1.30 -9.42 -3.57
CA LEU A 86 0.76 -8.54 -4.62
C LEU A 86 1.69 -7.35 -4.91
N SER A 87 2.66 -7.08 -4.04
CA SER A 87 3.68 -6.04 -4.24
C SER A 87 4.50 -6.19 -5.54
N VAL A 88 4.58 -7.39 -6.13
CA VAL A 88 5.19 -7.57 -7.47
C VAL A 88 4.36 -7.03 -8.63
N LEU A 89 3.12 -6.61 -8.38
CA LEU A 89 2.30 -5.93 -9.39
C LEU A 89 2.62 -4.43 -9.46
N THR A 90 3.18 -3.84 -8.41
CA THR A 90 3.55 -2.42 -8.39
C THR A 90 4.77 -2.18 -9.30
N PRO A 91 4.65 -1.38 -10.37
CA PRO A 91 5.77 -1.01 -11.23
C PRO A 91 6.90 -0.30 -10.48
N GLY A 92 8.15 -0.61 -10.84
CA GLY A 92 9.34 0.08 -10.33
C GLY A 92 10.11 -0.69 -9.26
N ARG A 93 11.02 0.02 -8.59
CA ARG A 93 11.88 -0.49 -7.51
C ARG A 93 11.19 -0.44 -6.16
N PHE A 94 10.43 0.62 -5.91
CA PHE A 94 9.68 0.79 -4.68
C PHE A 94 8.28 0.18 -4.80
N THR A 95 7.90 -0.61 -3.81
CA THR A 95 6.59 -1.27 -3.72
C THR A 95 5.75 -0.77 -2.54
N HIS A 96 6.35 0.04 -1.67
CA HIS A 96 5.75 0.61 -0.46
C HIS A 96 6.09 2.11 -0.37
N VAL A 97 5.10 2.89 0.11
CA VAL A 97 5.25 4.30 0.45
C VAL A 97 4.63 4.49 1.81
N LEU A 98 5.40 5.01 2.77
CA LEU A 98 4.96 5.34 4.12
C LEU A 98 5.13 6.84 4.37
N ALA A 99 4.40 7.41 5.32
CA ALA A 99 4.65 8.76 5.82
C ALA A 99 5.10 8.72 7.28
N TYR A 100 6.23 9.36 7.60
CA TYR A 100 6.66 9.53 8.98
C TYR A 100 5.72 10.51 9.71
N ILE A 101 5.25 10.13 10.91
CA ILE A 101 4.27 10.91 11.66
C ILE A 101 4.87 11.56 12.90
N GLY A 102 5.76 10.90 13.63
CA GLY A 102 6.35 11.48 14.84
C GLY A 102 6.90 10.43 15.78
N LYS A 103 7.26 10.88 16.99
CA LYS A 103 7.70 10.00 18.07
C LYS A 103 6.69 9.92 19.19
N ASP A 104 6.66 8.81 19.92
CA ASP A 104 5.97 8.77 21.20
C ASP A 104 6.81 9.44 22.31
N LYS A 105 6.26 9.44 23.54
CA LYS A 105 6.92 9.97 24.74
C LYS A 105 8.22 9.24 25.12
N ASP A 106 8.40 8.02 24.62
CA ASP A 106 9.54 7.16 24.93
C ASP A 106 10.63 7.30 23.83
N GLY A 107 10.38 8.12 22.80
CA GLY A 107 11.33 8.41 21.73
C GLY A 107 11.28 7.42 20.56
N LEU A 108 10.28 6.54 20.51
CA LEU A 108 10.08 5.63 19.39
C LEU A 108 9.38 6.33 18.23
N ALA A 109 9.93 6.21 17.04
CA ALA A 109 9.39 6.82 15.83
C ALA A 109 8.31 5.94 15.17
N TYR A 110 7.33 6.59 14.56
CA TYR A 110 6.19 5.95 13.92
C TYR A 110 5.92 6.51 12.52
N ALA A 111 5.50 5.62 11.61
CA ALA A 111 5.00 5.95 10.29
C ALA A 111 3.71 5.20 9.98
N VAL A 112 2.95 5.68 9.00
CA VAL A 112 1.72 5.04 8.55
C VAL A 112 1.83 4.53 7.12
N GLU A 113 1.07 3.48 6.81
CA GLU A 113 1.01 2.90 5.46
C GLU A 113 -0.34 2.19 5.22
N MET A 114 -0.79 2.16 3.97
CA MET A 114 -1.74 1.17 3.49
C MET A 114 -1.01 -0.14 3.15
N ASN A 115 -1.40 -1.25 3.78
CA ASN A 115 -0.75 -2.54 3.52
C ASN A 115 -1.74 -3.71 3.53
N VAL A 116 -1.34 -4.82 2.92
CA VAL A 116 -2.04 -6.09 2.90
C VAL A 116 -1.36 -7.03 3.90
N ALA A 117 -1.54 -6.76 5.21
CA ALA A 117 -0.89 -7.58 6.24
C ALA A 117 -1.42 -9.02 6.17
N LYS A 118 -0.57 -9.93 5.66
CA LYS A 118 -0.88 -11.33 5.35
C LYS A 118 -2.10 -11.46 4.42
N ASN A 119 -1.81 -11.67 3.13
CA ASN A 119 -2.71 -11.86 1.98
C ASN A 119 -3.82 -12.96 2.11
N GLN A 120 -4.51 -13.07 3.24
CA GLN A 120 -5.41 -14.17 3.57
C GLN A 120 -6.84 -13.97 3.06
N ASP A 121 -7.24 -12.75 2.69
CA ASP A 121 -8.62 -12.43 2.28
C ASP A 121 -8.75 -11.99 0.82
N PHE A 122 -8.12 -12.71 -0.11
CA PHE A 122 -8.35 -12.49 -1.54
C PHE A 122 -9.62 -13.21 -2.01
N LYS A 123 -10.59 -12.46 -2.55
CA LYS A 123 -11.83 -13.02 -3.09
C LYS A 123 -12.23 -12.32 -4.39
N LEU A 124 -12.37 -13.11 -5.46
CA LEU A 124 -13.00 -12.64 -6.70
C LEU A 124 -14.52 -12.78 -6.56
N GLY A 125 -15.24 -11.66 -6.60
CA GLY A 125 -16.70 -11.62 -6.58
C GLY A 125 -17.29 -11.05 -7.86
N MET A 126 -18.62 -11.00 -7.91
CA MET A 126 -19.36 -10.31 -8.98
C MET A 126 -19.04 -8.80 -9.01
N ASP A 127 -18.80 -8.21 -7.84
CA ASP A 127 -18.48 -6.79 -7.68
C ASP A 127 -16.99 -6.48 -7.93
N GLY A 128 -16.22 -7.47 -8.38
CA GLY A 128 -14.79 -7.33 -8.64
C GLY A 128 -13.91 -8.00 -7.59
N LEU A 129 -12.61 -7.76 -7.73
CA LEU A 129 -11.58 -8.34 -6.89
C LEU A 129 -11.49 -7.61 -5.54
N LYS A 130 -11.58 -8.37 -4.44
CA LYS A 130 -11.43 -7.88 -3.06
C LYS A 130 -10.17 -8.45 -2.43
N VAL A 131 -9.42 -7.62 -1.71
CA VAL A 131 -8.21 -8.02 -0.98
C VAL A 131 -8.28 -7.48 0.44
N GLY A 132 -7.99 -8.35 1.42
CA GLY A 132 -7.79 -7.93 2.80
C GLY A 132 -6.55 -7.07 2.94
N GLY A 133 -6.74 -5.81 3.31
CA GLY A 133 -5.71 -4.85 3.63
C GLY A 133 -6.34 -3.63 4.27
N ARG A 134 -5.56 -2.89 5.05
CA ARG A 134 -6.02 -1.71 5.76
C ARG A 134 -4.88 -0.72 5.99
N PHE A 135 -5.24 0.44 6.51
CA PHE A 135 -4.30 1.43 7.02
C PHE A 135 -3.69 0.95 8.35
N TYR A 136 -2.38 1.10 8.50
CA TYR A 136 -1.60 0.62 9.65
C TYR A 136 -0.65 1.70 10.15
N LEU A 137 -0.43 1.71 11.47
CA LEU A 137 0.63 2.45 12.14
C LEU A 137 1.80 1.49 12.45
N TYR A 138 2.97 1.83 11.91
CA TYR A 138 4.22 1.09 12.05
C TYR A 138 5.15 1.81 13.03
N CYS A 139 5.76 1.04 13.91
CA CYS A 139 6.92 1.48 14.67
C CYS A 139 8.19 1.31 13.82
N LEU A 140 9.03 2.34 13.83
CA LEU A 140 10.29 2.42 13.08
C LEU A 140 11.53 2.22 13.96
N GLY A 141 11.36 2.15 15.29
CA GLY A 141 12.45 2.12 16.27
C GLY A 141 12.80 3.51 16.80
N SER A 142 13.86 3.62 17.59
CA SER A 142 14.40 4.92 18.04
C SER A 142 15.45 5.45 17.07
N ASP A 143 15.89 6.70 17.29
CA ASP A 143 17.02 7.29 16.55
C ASP A 143 18.22 6.37 16.46
N PHE A 144 18.83 6.34 15.28
CA PHE A 144 20.05 5.59 15.00
C PHE A 144 19.97 4.07 15.31
N ASP A 145 18.76 3.50 15.28
CA ASP A 145 18.50 2.09 15.62
C ASP A 145 18.94 1.70 17.05
N ASN A 146 18.95 2.63 18.01
CA ASN A 146 19.40 2.36 19.37
C ASN A 146 18.45 1.41 20.14
N GLU A 147 17.15 1.56 19.94
CA GLU A 147 16.10 0.77 20.59
C GLU A 147 15.14 0.17 19.58
N SER A 148 14.74 -1.07 19.85
CA SER A 148 13.82 -1.83 19.01
C SER A 148 12.36 -1.59 19.40
N CYS A 149 11.48 -1.72 18.42
CA CYS A 149 10.04 -1.62 18.63
C CYS A 149 9.50 -2.68 19.62
N PRO A 150 8.43 -2.37 20.37
CA PRO A 150 7.76 -3.35 21.22
C PRO A 150 7.30 -4.58 20.43
N GLU A 151 7.38 -5.77 21.03
CA GLU A 151 7.08 -7.07 20.37
C GLU A 151 5.69 -7.16 19.73
N ASN A 152 4.72 -6.36 20.21
CA ASN A 152 3.35 -6.32 19.70
C ASN A 152 3.10 -5.04 18.89
N SER A 153 4.06 -4.60 18.09
CA SER A 153 3.90 -3.51 17.13
C SER A 153 4.01 -4.04 15.71
N PHE A 154 3.40 -3.36 14.74
CA PHE A 154 3.80 -3.54 13.35
C PHE A 154 5.18 -2.92 13.18
N VAL A 155 6.20 -3.75 13.00
CA VAL A 155 7.59 -3.30 12.87
C VAL A 155 7.92 -3.14 11.41
N TYR A 156 8.43 -1.97 11.05
CA TYR A 156 9.03 -1.72 9.74
C TYR A 156 10.55 -1.61 9.92
N GLY A 157 11.30 -2.56 9.35
CA GLY A 157 12.76 -2.65 9.55
C GLY A 157 13.54 -2.58 8.24
N ILE A 158 14.71 -1.93 8.27
CA ILE A 158 15.64 -1.83 7.14
C ILE A 158 16.13 -3.17 6.60
N ASN A 159 16.08 -4.22 7.43
CA ASN A 159 16.47 -5.58 7.07
C ASN A 159 15.38 -6.30 6.26
N SER A 160 14.15 -5.78 6.24
CA SER A 160 13.03 -6.36 5.51
C SER A 160 13.06 -6.00 4.02
N TYR A 161 13.86 -5.01 3.61
CA TYR A 161 13.84 -4.45 2.25
C TYR A 161 15.25 -4.23 1.69
N ASP A 162 15.39 -4.31 0.37
CA ASP A 162 16.67 -4.07 -0.31
C ASP A 162 16.92 -2.59 -0.58
N TYR A 163 15.84 -1.82 -0.74
CA TYR A 163 15.83 -0.37 -0.90
C TYR A 163 14.98 0.25 0.20
N VAL A 164 15.54 1.23 0.91
CA VAL A 164 14.83 2.01 1.92
C VAL A 164 15.37 3.43 1.87
N GLN A 165 14.58 4.38 1.39
CA GLN A 165 15.01 5.78 1.26
C GLN A 165 13.85 6.72 1.54
N ALA A 166 14.15 7.89 2.10
CA ALA A 166 13.16 8.93 2.32
C ALA A 166 13.38 10.16 1.43
N LYS A 167 12.27 10.84 1.12
CA LYS A 167 12.19 12.09 0.37
C LYS A 167 11.25 13.06 1.10
N ARG A 168 11.49 14.34 0.87
CA ARG A 168 10.72 15.43 1.46
C ARG A 168 10.07 16.27 0.37
N LEU A 169 8.88 16.81 0.63
CA LEU A 169 8.30 17.84 -0.23
C LEU A 169 9.17 19.08 -0.29
N LYS A 170 9.34 19.68 -1.47
CA LYS A 170 10.02 20.98 -1.59
C LYS A 170 9.41 22.01 -0.64
N PRO A 171 10.20 23.00 -0.15
CA PRO A 171 9.77 23.90 0.92
C PRO A 171 8.40 24.55 0.74
N ALA A 172 8.05 24.99 -0.47
CA ALA A 172 6.76 25.61 -0.74
C ALA A 172 5.57 24.65 -0.57
N LEU A 173 5.69 23.42 -1.07
CA LEU A 173 4.66 22.38 -0.93
C LEU A 173 4.61 21.87 0.52
N ARG A 174 5.77 21.71 1.17
CA ARG A 174 5.85 21.34 2.59
C ARG A 174 5.15 22.35 3.48
N GLN A 175 5.38 23.65 3.27
CA GLN A 175 4.70 24.71 4.01
C GLN A 175 3.18 24.67 3.79
N LYS A 176 2.72 24.37 2.57
CA LYS A 176 1.29 24.19 2.29
C LYS A 176 0.74 22.99 3.05
N LEU A 177 1.41 21.85 3.01
CA LEU A 177 1.03 20.65 3.74
C LEU A 177 0.92 20.90 5.26
N LEU A 178 1.93 21.55 5.84
CA LEU A 178 1.99 21.81 7.29
C LEU A 178 0.92 22.80 7.78
N LYS A 179 0.38 23.68 6.92
CA LYS A 179 -0.79 24.50 7.27
C LYS A 179 -2.04 23.67 7.52
N HIS A 180 -2.08 22.44 7.00
CA HIS A 180 -3.18 21.50 7.12
C HIS A 180 -2.82 20.30 8.02
N GLU A 181 -1.76 20.40 8.82
CA GLU A 181 -1.23 19.31 9.65
C GLU A 181 -2.29 18.67 10.54
N VAL A 182 -3.10 19.49 11.23
CA VAL A 182 -4.17 19.00 12.11
C VAL A 182 -5.18 18.18 11.32
N GLN A 183 -5.69 18.69 10.20
CA GLN A 183 -6.66 17.96 9.39
C GLN A 183 -6.06 16.66 8.83
N LEU A 184 -4.79 16.66 8.43
CA LEU A 184 -4.10 15.47 7.93
C LEU A 184 -4.02 14.39 9.01
N LEU A 185 -3.64 14.75 10.24
CA LEU A 185 -3.53 13.81 11.35
C LEU A 185 -4.91 13.28 11.78
N GLU A 186 -5.92 14.15 11.92
CA GLU A 186 -7.31 13.75 12.24
C GLU A 186 -7.86 12.78 11.20
N THR A 187 -7.57 13.05 9.92
CA THR A 187 -7.99 12.20 8.81
C THR A 187 -7.31 10.83 8.89
N MET A 188 -5.99 10.79 9.02
CA MET A 188 -5.23 9.54 9.19
C MET A 188 -5.67 8.76 10.42
N GLY A 189 -5.93 9.43 11.55
CA GLY A 189 -6.44 8.81 12.78
C GLY A 189 -7.81 8.17 12.58
N THR A 190 -8.70 8.86 11.85
CA THR A 190 -10.01 8.32 11.46
C THR A 190 -9.86 7.09 10.56
N ASP A 191 -8.99 7.15 9.56
CA ASP A 191 -8.73 6.04 8.63
C ASP A 191 -8.16 4.82 9.36
N LEU A 192 -7.27 5.03 10.35
CA LEU A 192 -6.75 3.96 11.20
C LEU A 192 -7.88 3.32 12.02
N ALA A 193 -8.68 4.15 12.70
CA ALA A 193 -9.77 3.68 13.55
C ALA A 193 -10.86 2.93 12.77
N GLN A 194 -11.13 3.35 11.53
CA GLN A 194 -12.13 2.75 10.65
C GLN A 194 -11.58 1.58 9.81
N HIS A 195 -10.29 1.24 9.94
CA HIS A 195 -9.63 0.23 9.11
C HIS A 195 -9.81 0.50 7.62
N TYR A 196 -9.54 1.75 7.19
CA TYR A 196 -9.71 2.20 5.81
C TYR A 196 -9.14 1.17 4.82
N PRO A 197 -9.90 0.73 3.81
CA PRO A 197 -9.60 -0.50 3.07
C PRO A 197 -8.52 -0.31 2.01
N PHE A 198 -7.71 -1.34 1.80
CA PHE A 198 -6.78 -1.39 0.67
C PHE A 198 -7.54 -1.63 -0.65
N GLN A 199 -7.19 -0.89 -1.70
CA GLN A 199 -7.71 -1.08 -3.04
C GLN A 199 -6.56 -1.37 -4.01
N ILE A 200 -6.66 -2.45 -4.80
CA ILE A 200 -5.72 -2.68 -5.90
C ILE A 200 -6.05 -1.67 -7.01
N PRO A 201 -5.06 -1.04 -7.64
CA PRO A 201 -5.29 -0.05 -8.70
C PRO A 201 -5.78 -0.65 -10.04
N LEU A 202 -6.26 -1.90 -10.04
CA LEU A 202 -6.80 -2.63 -11.18
C LEU A 202 -8.14 -3.27 -10.81
N TYR A 203 -9.22 -2.81 -11.42
CA TYR A 203 -10.54 -3.42 -11.31
C TYR A 203 -10.63 -4.64 -12.23
N ILE A 204 -10.90 -5.79 -11.61
CA ILE A 204 -11.06 -7.08 -12.28
C ILE A 204 -12.34 -7.76 -11.78
N SER A 205 -13.27 -8.06 -12.67
CA SER A 205 -14.51 -8.79 -12.39
C SER A 205 -14.76 -9.88 -13.44
N PHE A 206 -15.75 -10.76 -13.23
CA PHE A 206 -16.10 -11.78 -14.24
C PHE A 206 -16.40 -11.20 -15.62
N LYS A 207 -16.99 -10.01 -15.68
CA LYS A 207 -17.23 -9.30 -16.94
C LYS A 207 -15.93 -8.82 -17.57
N THR A 208 -15.02 -8.24 -16.78
CA THR A 208 -13.75 -7.76 -17.33
C THR A 208 -12.86 -8.92 -17.79
N LEU A 209 -12.98 -10.10 -17.18
CA LEU A 209 -12.36 -11.34 -17.65
C LEU A 209 -12.92 -11.80 -19.01
N SER A 210 -14.23 -11.74 -19.22
CA SER A 210 -14.83 -12.10 -20.52
C SER A 210 -14.44 -11.12 -21.61
N ASP A 211 -14.41 -9.83 -21.26
CA ASP A 211 -14.10 -8.74 -22.18
C ASP A 211 -12.58 -8.58 -22.42
N LYS A 212 -11.77 -9.32 -21.65
CA LYS A 212 -10.30 -9.26 -21.65
C LYS A 212 -9.76 -7.85 -21.40
N VAL A 213 -10.29 -7.20 -20.38
CA VAL A 213 -9.89 -5.86 -19.96
C VAL A 213 -9.58 -5.86 -18.46
N ALA A 214 -8.62 -5.04 -18.05
CA ALA A 214 -8.43 -4.61 -16.67
C ALA A 214 -8.51 -3.08 -16.62
N TYR A 215 -9.37 -2.54 -15.78
CA TYR A 215 -9.57 -1.10 -15.70
C TYR A 215 -8.69 -0.51 -14.60
N LEU A 216 -7.97 0.57 -14.88
CA LEU A 216 -7.32 1.34 -13.81
C LEU A 216 -8.36 2.04 -12.95
N VAL A 217 -8.10 2.04 -11.64
CA VAL A 217 -8.93 2.72 -10.64
C VAL A 217 -8.06 3.73 -9.89
N ASP A 218 -8.40 5.01 -10.04
CA ASP A 218 -7.99 6.13 -9.17
C ASP A 218 -9.29 6.84 -8.77
N ASP A 219 -9.97 6.31 -7.75
CA ASP A 219 -11.16 6.92 -7.14
C ASP A 219 -10.79 7.78 -5.91
N GLY A 220 -9.52 8.17 -5.81
CA GLY A 220 -8.99 8.93 -4.70
C GLY A 220 -9.05 8.18 -3.39
N ARG A 221 -9.91 8.66 -2.48
CA ARG A 221 -10.16 8.02 -1.18
C ARG A 221 -11.59 7.54 -0.98
N GLU A 222 -12.36 7.36 -2.05
CA GLU A 222 -13.78 6.99 -1.93
C GLU A 222 -13.99 5.52 -1.52
N ASN A 223 -13.25 4.57 -2.11
CA ASN A 223 -13.49 3.13 -1.88
C ASN A 223 -12.24 2.34 -1.47
N GLY A 224 -11.25 3.02 -0.89
CA GLY A 224 -9.95 2.45 -0.55
C GLY A 224 -8.83 3.07 -1.37
N ALA A 225 -7.59 2.65 -1.12
CA ALA A 225 -6.43 3.05 -1.91
C ALA A 225 -5.27 2.09 -1.71
N ASP A 226 -4.34 2.02 -2.67
CA ASP A 226 -3.01 1.48 -2.42
C ASP A 226 -2.13 2.47 -1.64
N CYS A 227 -0.92 2.05 -1.24
CA CYS A 227 -0.01 2.91 -0.47
C CYS A 227 0.37 4.23 -1.16
N ALA A 228 0.59 4.24 -2.47
CA ALA A 228 0.93 5.45 -3.21
C ALA A 228 -0.29 6.34 -3.43
N SER A 229 -1.38 5.73 -3.89
CA SER A 229 -2.65 6.42 -4.17
C SER A 229 -3.23 7.08 -2.93
N TYR A 230 -3.07 6.46 -1.75
CA TYR A 230 -3.53 7.02 -0.48
C TYR A 230 -2.86 8.36 -0.15
N PHE A 231 -1.52 8.43 -0.15
CA PHE A 231 -0.82 9.66 0.23
C PHE A 231 -1.01 10.77 -0.79
N VAL A 232 -0.99 10.45 -2.08
CA VAL A 232 -1.23 11.44 -3.14
C VAL A 232 -2.63 12.01 -3.00
N SER A 233 -3.64 11.16 -2.82
CA SER A 233 -5.04 11.61 -2.67
C SER A 233 -5.25 12.39 -1.39
N LEU A 234 -4.64 11.97 -0.27
CA LEU A 234 -4.71 12.69 1.00
C LEU A 234 -4.12 14.11 0.87
N PHE A 235 -2.95 14.24 0.24
CA PHE A 235 -2.30 15.53 0.06
C PHE A 235 -3.09 16.45 -0.88
N GLU A 236 -3.68 15.89 -1.94
CA GLU A 236 -4.52 16.64 -2.88
C GLU A 236 -5.84 17.08 -2.23
N GLU A 237 -6.56 16.18 -1.57
CA GLU A 237 -7.90 16.43 -1.04
C GLU A 237 -7.89 17.31 0.22
N VAL A 238 -6.93 17.09 1.13
CA VAL A 238 -6.92 17.77 2.44
C VAL A 238 -6.08 19.04 2.42
N ALA A 239 -4.97 19.04 1.71
CA ALA A 239 -3.99 20.13 1.73
C ALA A 239 -3.83 20.85 0.38
N ASP A 240 -4.55 20.42 -0.67
CA ASP A 240 -4.44 20.97 -2.02
C ASP A 240 -2.99 20.93 -2.55
N VAL A 241 -2.22 19.91 -2.14
CA VAL A 241 -0.83 19.69 -2.56
C VAL A 241 -0.82 18.64 -3.67
N CYS A 242 -0.63 19.10 -4.91
CA CYS A 242 -0.47 18.23 -6.06
C CYS A 242 1.01 17.90 -6.29
N LEU A 243 1.29 16.61 -6.54
CA LEU A 243 2.61 16.15 -6.94
C LEU A 243 2.66 16.03 -8.47
N ASP A 244 3.73 16.56 -9.04
CA ASP A 244 3.94 16.58 -10.48
C ASP A 244 4.51 15.24 -10.97
N GLU A 245 4.06 14.80 -12.15
CA GLU A 245 4.61 13.64 -12.86
C GLU A 245 4.57 12.30 -12.08
N VAL A 246 3.60 12.14 -11.18
CA VAL A 246 3.52 10.96 -10.28
C VAL A 246 2.66 9.81 -10.80
N ARG A 247 1.92 10.00 -11.89
CA ARG A 247 0.90 9.06 -12.38
C ARG A 247 1.33 8.34 -13.65
N MET A 248 0.98 7.06 -13.73
CA MET A 248 1.18 6.21 -14.91
C MET A 248 -0.17 5.86 -15.51
N ASP A 249 -0.40 6.25 -16.78
CA ASP A 249 -1.63 5.90 -17.50
C ASP A 249 -1.65 4.43 -17.97
N ALA A 250 -2.81 3.97 -18.45
CA ALA A 250 -3.00 2.59 -18.88
C ALA A 250 -2.07 2.18 -20.03
N SER A 251 -1.74 3.10 -20.93
CA SER A 251 -0.88 2.83 -22.08
C SER A 251 0.59 2.63 -21.65
N THR A 252 1.06 3.48 -20.75
CA THR A 252 2.40 3.45 -20.18
C THR A 252 2.58 2.21 -19.31
N LEU A 253 1.55 1.87 -18.51
CA LEU A 253 1.55 0.67 -17.70
C LEU A 253 1.55 -0.61 -18.56
N SER A 254 0.77 -0.64 -19.64
CA SER A 254 0.76 -1.75 -20.60
C SER A 254 2.14 -1.93 -21.23
N ALA A 255 2.76 -0.85 -21.73
CA ALA A 255 4.09 -0.87 -22.29
C ALA A 255 5.15 -1.31 -21.27
N TYR A 256 5.02 -0.90 -20.00
CA TYR A 256 5.90 -1.38 -18.93
C TYR A 256 5.87 -2.90 -18.82
N TYR A 257 4.70 -3.53 -18.73
CA TYR A 257 4.62 -4.99 -18.62
C TYR A 257 5.00 -5.74 -19.90
N LEU A 258 4.75 -5.15 -21.07
CA LEU A 258 5.01 -5.77 -22.38
C LEU A 258 6.44 -5.57 -22.90
N ASP A 259 7.14 -4.51 -22.49
CA ASP A 259 8.42 -4.11 -23.09
C ASP A 259 9.55 -3.97 -22.06
N ASN A 260 9.26 -3.57 -20.81
CA ASN A 260 10.29 -3.36 -19.79
C ASN A 260 10.79 -4.70 -19.22
N LYS A 261 12.11 -4.82 -19.01
CA LYS A 261 12.73 -6.02 -18.43
C LYS A 261 12.20 -6.37 -17.03
N MET A 262 11.93 -5.37 -16.18
CA MET A 262 11.35 -5.57 -14.85
C MET A 262 9.85 -5.86 -14.95
N GLY A 263 9.12 -5.10 -15.78
CA GLY A 263 7.69 -5.31 -15.98
C GLY A 263 7.34 -6.71 -16.49
N LYS A 264 8.16 -7.28 -17.37
CA LYS A 264 8.01 -8.66 -17.85
C LYS A 264 8.13 -9.72 -16.75
N ARG A 265 8.74 -9.38 -15.61
CA ARG A 265 8.89 -10.28 -14.45
C ARG A 265 7.74 -10.16 -13.46
N ALA A 266 6.82 -9.21 -13.63
CA ALA A 266 5.66 -9.09 -12.76
C ALA A 266 4.76 -10.33 -12.90
N LEU A 267 4.53 -11.00 -11.78
CA LEU A 267 3.73 -12.23 -11.69
C LEU A 267 2.46 -11.95 -10.89
N ILE A 268 1.34 -12.51 -11.35
CA ILE A 268 0.15 -12.68 -10.51
C ILE A 268 0.21 -14.10 -9.95
N PRO A 269 0.40 -14.30 -8.63
CA PRO A 269 0.36 -15.62 -8.01
C PRO A 269 -0.95 -16.34 -8.30
N GLY A 270 -0.92 -17.66 -8.45
CA GLY A 270 -2.09 -18.45 -8.87
C GLY A 270 -3.31 -18.30 -7.98
N GLN A 271 -3.11 -18.19 -6.66
CA GLN A 271 -4.21 -17.93 -5.73
C GLN A 271 -4.87 -16.55 -5.93
N TYR A 272 -4.16 -15.63 -6.57
CA TYR A 272 -4.61 -14.26 -6.87
C TYR A 272 -4.86 -14.05 -8.37
N ASN A 273 -4.74 -15.09 -9.20
CA ASN A 273 -4.85 -14.96 -10.64
C ASN A 273 -6.29 -15.30 -11.07
N PRO A 274 -7.13 -14.29 -11.32
CA PRO A 274 -8.52 -14.51 -11.72
C PRO A 274 -8.64 -15.09 -13.14
N VAL A 275 -7.57 -15.08 -13.93
CA VAL A 275 -7.54 -15.52 -15.33
C VAL A 275 -7.18 -17.01 -15.45
N LEU A 276 -6.09 -17.46 -14.82
CA LEU A 276 -5.51 -18.78 -15.09
C LEU A 276 -5.52 -19.76 -13.91
N LYS A 277 -5.98 -19.38 -12.71
CA LYS A 277 -5.92 -20.21 -11.47
C LYS A 277 -4.52 -20.80 -11.16
N ARG A 278 -3.48 -20.25 -11.79
CA ARG A 278 -2.06 -20.60 -11.65
C ARG A 278 -1.24 -19.34 -11.79
N THR A 279 -0.03 -19.34 -11.26
CA THR A 279 0.85 -18.18 -11.39
C THR A 279 1.11 -17.90 -12.87
N ALA A 280 0.95 -16.64 -13.28
CA ALA A 280 1.23 -16.21 -14.64
C ALA A 280 1.87 -14.83 -14.63
N SER A 281 2.72 -14.56 -15.62
CA SER A 281 3.26 -13.22 -15.82
C SER A 281 2.20 -12.30 -16.42
N LEU A 282 2.27 -11.01 -16.08
CA LEU A 282 1.42 -9.99 -16.70
C LEU A 282 1.70 -9.90 -18.21
N ASN A 283 2.95 -10.09 -18.64
CA ASN A 283 3.28 -10.16 -20.07
C ASN A 283 2.49 -11.26 -20.81
N ASN A 284 2.34 -12.45 -20.22
CA ASN A 284 1.57 -13.52 -20.87
C ASN A 284 0.07 -13.21 -20.87
N ILE A 285 -0.45 -12.57 -19.80
CA ILE A 285 -1.85 -12.16 -19.72
C ILE A 285 -2.16 -11.09 -20.78
N LEU A 286 -1.31 -10.09 -20.93
CA LEU A 286 -1.51 -8.99 -21.87
C LEU A 286 -1.21 -9.42 -23.32
N GLY A 287 -0.05 -10.05 -23.55
CA GLY A 287 0.42 -10.45 -24.88
C GLY A 287 -0.29 -11.68 -25.45
N ASP A 288 -0.21 -12.81 -24.75
CA ASP A 288 -0.68 -14.09 -25.30
C ASP A 288 -2.20 -14.26 -25.15
N LEU A 289 -2.75 -13.83 -24.02
CA LEU A 289 -4.19 -13.93 -23.77
C LEU A 289 -4.96 -12.73 -24.33
N GLY A 290 -4.28 -11.66 -24.72
CA GLY A 290 -4.86 -10.48 -25.36
C GLY A 290 -5.66 -9.60 -24.41
N TYR A 291 -5.28 -9.53 -23.13
CA TYR A 291 -5.88 -8.58 -22.20
C TYR A 291 -5.35 -7.16 -22.45
N ALA A 292 -6.21 -6.16 -22.31
CA ALA A 292 -5.83 -4.75 -22.35
C ALA A 292 -5.99 -4.08 -20.97
N ILE A 293 -5.14 -3.11 -20.66
CA ILE A 293 -5.35 -2.20 -19.53
C ILE A 293 -5.99 -0.92 -20.08
N LEU A 294 -7.07 -0.45 -19.46
CA LEU A 294 -7.79 0.76 -19.87
C LEU A 294 -7.98 1.74 -18.70
N ASP A 295 -7.90 3.04 -18.97
CA ASP A 295 -8.34 4.07 -18.03
C ASP A 295 -9.88 4.11 -18.02
N ASN A 296 -10.52 3.74 -16.91
CA ASN A 296 -11.98 3.73 -16.81
C ASN A 296 -12.55 5.12 -16.55
N THR A 297 -12.02 5.80 -15.53
CA THR A 297 -12.57 7.09 -15.09
C THR A 297 -11.44 8.07 -14.81
N PRO A 298 -11.35 9.17 -15.57
CA PRO A 298 -10.50 10.29 -15.20
C PRO A 298 -10.97 10.90 -13.87
N ARG A 299 -10.05 11.13 -12.93
CA ARG A 299 -10.36 11.81 -11.67
C ARG A 299 -10.24 13.32 -11.83
N GLN A 300 -11.15 14.09 -11.25
CA GLN A 300 -10.96 15.53 -11.11
C GLN A 300 -10.15 15.79 -9.85
N LEU A 301 -8.99 16.43 -10.00
CA LEU A 301 -8.18 16.83 -8.84
C LEU A 301 -8.65 18.18 -8.30
N SER A 302 -8.65 18.31 -6.97
CA SER A 302 -8.83 19.59 -6.26
C SER A 302 -7.85 20.66 -6.72
N CYS A 303 -6.59 20.29 -6.97
CA CYS A 303 -5.53 21.25 -7.35
C CYS A 303 -5.52 21.67 -8.83
N SER A 304 -6.57 21.37 -9.61
CA SER A 304 -6.73 21.96 -10.95
C SER A 304 -8.17 22.43 -11.19
N SER A 305 -8.33 23.63 -11.73
CA SER A 305 -9.65 24.20 -12.03
C SER A 305 -10.33 23.62 -13.27
N ALA A 306 -9.73 22.65 -13.99
CA ALA A 306 -10.36 22.10 -15.20
C ALA A 306 -9.84 20.74 -15.72
N ALA A 307 -8.71 20.19 -15.26
CA ALA A 307 -8.13 19.01 -15.90
C ALA A 307 -8.50 17.72 -15.16
N SER A 308 -9.25 16.87 -15.83
CA SER A 308 -9.32 15.45 -15.47
C SER A 308 -7.94 14.82 -15.59
N VAL A 309 -7.47 14.16 -14.53
CA VAL A 309 -6.19 13.45 -14.49
C VAL A 309 -6.43 11.97 -14.71
N LYS A 310 -5.53 11.33 -15.46
CA LYS A 310 -5.57 9.91 -15.81
C LYS A 310 -4.38 9.18 -15.20
N GLY A 311 -4.52 7.86 -15.09
CA GLY A 311 -3.51 6.99 -14.53
C GLY A 311 -3.51 6.97 -13.01
N ILE A 312 -2.65 6.11 -12.48
CA ILE A 312 -2.55 5.79 -11.05
C ILE A 312 -1.20 6.25 -10.50
N PRO A 313 -1.14 6.81 -9.27
CA PRO A 313 0.13 7.19 -8.66
C PRO A 313 1.07 5.99 -8.47
N MET A 314 2.36 6.19 -8.73
CA MET A 314 3.37 5.13 -8.67
C MET A 314 4.49 5.48 -7.69
N PRO A 315 4.90 4.60 -6.77
CA PRO A 315 5.99 4.87 -5.83
C PRO A 315 7.27 5.39 -6.50
N ASP A 316 7.70 4.75 -7.59
CA ASP A 316 8.91 5.15 -8.34
C ASP A 316 8.75 6.52 -9.02
N LEU A 317 7.56 6.87 -9.49
CA LEU A 317 7.31 8.19 -10.08
C LEU A 317 7.23 9.26 -9.00
N ILE A 318 6.56 8.98 -7.88
CA ILE A 318 6.52 9.86 -6.70
C ILE A 318 7.95 10.13 -6.22
N PHE A 319 8.78 9.09 -6.03
CA PHE A 319 10.17 9.24 -5.57
C PHE A 319 11.03 10.15 -6.47
N ASN A 320 10.77 10.11 -7.78
CA ASN A 320 11.46 10.90 -8.79
C ASN A 320 10.75 12.22 -9.13
N SER A 321 9.61 12.50 -8.50
CA SER A 321 8.82 13.71 -8.76
C SER A 321 9.65 14.97 -8.53
N PRO A 322 9.56 15.97 -9.41
CA PRO A 322 10.19 17.27 -9.18
C PRO A 322 9.59 18.02 -7.99
N SER A 323 8.47 17.55 -7.43
CA SER A 323 7.85 18.08 -6.21
C SER A 323 8.58 17.63 -4.93
N LEU A 324 9.45 16.62 -5.02
CA LEU A 324 10.24 16.09 -3.91
C LEU A 324 11.73 16.43 -4.02
N GLU A 325 12.38 16.54 -2.86
CA GLU A 325 13.82 16.72 -2.71
C GLU A 325 14.46 15.61 -1.86
N LYS A 326 15.76 15.41 -2.06
CA LYS A 326 16.54 14.46 -1.27
C LYS A 326 16.72 15.01 0.14
N ILE A 327 16.53 14.16 1.15
CA ILE A 327 16.91 14.47 2.52
C ILE A 327 18.40 14.19 2.67
N GLU A 328 19.17 15.21 3.04
CA GLU A 328 20.62 15.08 3.21
C GLU A 328 20.97 14.17 4.39
N VAL A 329 22.01 13.36 4.19
CA VAL A 329 22.42 12.35 5.16
C VAL A 329 23.20 13.02 6.27
N THR A 330 22.91 12.66 7.52
CA THR A 330 23.75 13.04 8.64
C THR A 330 24.85 11.99 8.79
N THR A 331 26.09 12.33 8.47
CA THR A 331 27.25 11.49 8.79
C THR A 331 27.48 11.54 10.29
N LEU A 332 27.16 10.46 11.00
CA LEU A 332 27.65 10.27 12.36
C LEU A 332 29.18 10.11 12.30
N SER A 333 29.92 11.18 12.58
CA SER A 333 31.34 11.02 12.91
C SER A 333 31.39 10.25 14.22
N ARG A 334 31.77 8.96 14.18
CA ARG A 334 32.13 8.23 15.40
C ARG A 334 33.18 9.06 16.14
N ARG A 335 32.83 9.63 17.28
CA ARG A 335 33.79 10.20 18.22
C ARG A 335 34.33 9.10 19.11
#